data_AF-A0A0R1NZ70-F1
#
_entry.id   AF-A0A0R1NZ70-F1
#
_cell.length_a   1.000
_cell.length_b   1.000
_cell.length_c   1.000
_cell.angle_alpha   90.00
_cell.angle_beta   90.00
_cell.angle_gamma   90.00
#
_symmetry.space_group_name_H-M   'P 1'
#
loop_
_entity.id
_entity.type
_entity.pdbx_description
1 polymer ?
#
loop_
_entity_poly.entity_id
_entity_poly.type
_entity_poly.pdbx_seq_one_letter_code
_entity_poly.pdbx_strand_id
1 'polypeptide(L)'
;MDLITSNNFAKGYLVFGQGSHPRFWDVILALGIMTTAIGDVVFLGLLCWQNEKINLSQTWQLIPVSSIKLWWINIFTSLVECAYIFVIQVVLGIIVFVIDCLSYGYNIVKIFNQTSGFNSWSDYAGFFELIFWLIGLVLIIFCFVSFANFLTRTITDQLLGKNSTVIKIFVMAILVIVGVTIAFRINDQITTMYINHMMKNRAYSGDTFPMITIEYFVGSLILGIVNSYLVQKFVEPKIR
;
A
#
# COMPACT_ATOMS: atom_id res chain seq x y z
N MET A 1 -7.06 -17.90 -18.02
CA MET A 1 -5.84 -18.40 -17.34
C MET A 1 -4.58 -17.72 -17.89
N ASP A 2 -4.73 -16.65 -18.69
CA ASP A 2 -3.65 -15.96 -19.40
C ASP A 2 -3.34 -14.55 -18.86
N LEU A 3 -3.96 -14.14 -17.75
CA LEU A 3 -3.74 -12.80 -17.16
C LEU A 3 -2.51 -12.74 -16.23
N ILE A 4 -2.00 -13.89 -15.78
CA ILE A 4 -0.83 -13.97 -14.90
C ILE A 4 0.47 -13.96 -15.72
N THR A 5 0.41 -14.28 -17.01
CA THR A 5 1.57 -14.40 -17.90
C THR A 5 1.92 -13.12 -18.67
N SER A 6 1.12 -12.05 -18.61
CA SER A 6 1.42 -10.79 -19.31
C SER A 6 2.23 -9.80 -18.49
N ASN A 7 2.30 -9.96 -17.16
CA ASN A 7 3.04 -9.03 -16.31
C ASN A 7 4.50 -9.49 -16.20
N ASN A 8 5.42 -8.71 -16.75
CA ASN A 8 6.87 -8.95 -16.64
C ASN A 8 7.32 -9.09 -15.17
N PHE A 9 6.58 -8.49 -14.24
CA PHE A 9 6.76 -8.66 -12.79
C PHE A 9 6.45 -10.10 -12.35
N ALA A 10 5.30 -10.67 -12.72
CA ALA A 10 4.95 -12.06 -12.41
C ALA A 10 5.91 -13.07 -13.07
N LYS A 11 6.43 -12.75 -14.26
CA LYS A 11 7.51 -13.54 -14.90
C LYS A 11 8.80 -13.51 -14.09
N GLY A 12 9.17 -12.38 -13.49
CA GLY A 12 10.34 -12.25 -12.61
C GLY A 12 10.25 -13.12 -11.35
N TYR A 13 9.07 -13.21 -10.74
CA TYR A 13 8.82 -14.13 -9.62
C TYR A 13 8.82 -15.60 -10.04
N LEU A 14 8.46 -15.90 -11.29
CA LEU A 14 8.45 -17.25 -11.87
C LEU A 14 9.82 -17.73 -12.37
N VAL A 15 10.88 -16.91 -12.34
CA VAL A 15 12.24 -17.32 -12.73
C VAL A 15 12.76 -18.44 -11.81
N PHE A 16 12.41 -18.42 -10.52
CA PHE A 16 12.86 -19.40 -9.53
C PHE A 16 12.24 -20.80 -9.65
N GLY A 17 11.44 -21.07 -10.68
CA GLY A 17 10.75 -22.35 -10.86
C GLY A 17 10.70 -22.88 -12.29
N GLN A 18 11.40 -22.25 -13.25
CA GLN A 18 11.36 -22.68 -14.66
C GLN A 18 12.22 -23.91 -14.97
N GLY A 19 13.03 -24.39 -14.02
CA GLY A 19 13.74 -25.65 -14.17
C GLY A 19 12.82 -26.85 -13.98
N SER A 20 12.83 -27.82 -14.90
CA SER A 20 12.12 -29.10 -14.75
C SER A 20 12.54 -29.90 -13.49
N HIS A 21 13.66 -29.52 -12.87
CA HIS A 21 14.17 -30.02 -11.59
C HIS A 21 14.67 -28.84 -10.74
N PRO A 22 13.81 -28.20 -9.93
CA PRO A 22 14.24 -27.09 -9.07
C PRO A 22 15.25 -27.59 -8.04
N ARG A 23 16.34 -26.85 -7.86
CA ARG A 23 17.32 -27.17 -6.83
C ARG A 23 16.73 -26.80 -5.47
N PHE A 24 17.21 -27.45 -4.41
CA PHE A 24 16.78 -27.16 -3.04
C PHE A 24 16.90 -25.67 -2.67
N TRP A 25 17.96 -25.01 -3.17
CA TRP A 25 18.18 -23.57 -2.98
C TRP A 25 17.12 -22.70 -3.65
N ASP A 26 16.64 -23.07 -4.84
CA ASP A 26 15.65 -22.28 -5.58
C ASP A 26 14.31 -22.27 -4.83
N VAL A 27 13.94 -23.41 -4.22
CA VAL A 27 12.74 -23.52 -3.38
C VAL A 27 12.84 -22.64 -2.14
N ILE A 28 13.99 -22.61 -1.46
CA ILE A 28 14.22 -21.76 -0.28
C ILE A 28 14.15 -20.28 -0.66
N LEU A 29 14.79 -19.89 -1.76
CA LEU A 29 14.82 -18.50 -2.22
C LEU A 29 13.44 -18.02 -2.69
N ALA A 30 12.70 -18.85 -3.41
CA ALA A 30 11.32 -18.56 -3.80
C ALA A 30 10.39 -18.41 -2.59
N LEU A 31 10.51 -19.28 -1.58
CA LEU A 31 9.78 -19.16 -0.33
C LEU A 31 10.17 -17.87 0.41
N GLY A 32 11.46 -17.53 0.45
CA GLY A 32 11.95 -16.28 1.04
C GLY A 32 11.28 -15.05 0.42
N ILE A 33 11.22 -14.98 -0.91
CA ILE A 33 10.56 -13.89 -1.64
C ILE A 33 9.05 -13.85 -1.35
N MET A 34 8.36 -14.99 -1.27
CA MET A 34 6.93 -14.97 -0.89
C MET A 34 6.70 -14.50 0.55
N THR A 35 7.63 -14.81 1.47
CA THR A 35 7.52 -14.34 2.85
C THR A 35 7.76 -12.84 3.02
N THR A 36 8.46 -12.16 2.10
CA THR A 36 8.65 -10.71 2.19
C THR A 36 7.34 -9.95 2.05
N ALA A 37 6.45 -10.39 1.15
CA ALA A 37 5.13 -9.79 0.98
C ALA A 37 4.27 -9.90 2.26
N ILE A 38 4.36 -11.03 2.97
CA ILE A 38 3.70 -11.19 4.28
C ILE A 38 4.33 -10.26 5.31
N GLY A 39 5.67 -10.14 5.29
CA GLY A 39 6.42 -9.21 6.13
C GLY A 39 5.96 -7.76 5.96
N ASP A 40 5.71 -7.31 4.73
CA ASP A 40 5.24 -5.95 4.45
C ASP A 40 3.86 -5.67 5.05
N VAL A 41 2.94 -6.63 4.92
CA VAL A 41 1.60 -6.49 5.49
C VAL A 41 1.68 -6.37 7.01
N VAL A 42 2.51 -7.20 7.65
CA VAL A 42 2.71 -7.15 9.11
C VAL A 42 3.37 -5.84 9.53
N PHE A 43 4.42 -5.41 8.82
CA PHE A 43 5.12 -4.17 9.10
C PHE A 43 4.20 -2.96 8.97
N LEU A 44 3.43 -2.87 7.87
CA LEU A 44 2.48 -1.80 7.63
C LEU A 44 1.38 -1.77 8.70
N GLY A 45 0.90 -2.94 9.12
CA GLY A 45 -0.06 -3.07 10.22
C GLY A 45 0.50 -2.55 11.57
N LEU A 46 1.76 -2.88 11.87
CA LEU A 46 2.44 -2.39 13.08
C LEU A 46 2.66 -0.86 13.03
N LEU A 47 3.06 -0.31 11.89
CA LEU A 47 3.18 1.14 11.71
C LEU A 47 1.84 1.84 11.86
N CYS A 48 0.78 1.31 11.25
CA CYS A 48 -0.58 1.82 11.42
C CYS A 48 -0.98 1.84 12.90
N TRP A 49 -0.68 0.78 13.64
CA TRP A 49 -0.98 0.72 15.07
C TRP A 49 -0.19 1.75 15.89
N GLN A 50 1.12 1.87 15.63
CA GLN A 50 1.98 2.84 16.31
C GLN A 50 1.54 4.28 16.01
N ASN A 51 1.23 4.57 14.74
CA ASN A 51 0.75 5.88 14.32
C ASN A 51 -0.53 6.27 15.04
N GLU A 52 -1.49 5.36 15.11
CA GLU A 52 -2.77 5.62 15.74
C GLU A 52 -2.66 5.78 17.25
N LYS A 53 -1.76 5.03 17.88
CA LYS A 53 -1.43 5.23 19.29
C LYS A 53 -0.90 6.65 19.54
N ILE A 54 -0.04 7.16 18.66
CA ILE A 54 0.50 8.52 18.76
C ILE A 54 -0.59 9.57 18.47
N ASN A 55 -1.34 9.41 17.38
CA ASN A 55 -2.41 10.32 16.96
C ASN A 55 -3.52 10.46 18.01
N LEU A 56 -3.80 9.40 18.77
CA LEU A 56 -4.84 9.37 19.80
C LEU A 56 -4.31 9.68 21.20
N SER A 57 -2.98 9.74 21.39
CA SER A 57 -2.39 10.05 22.69
C SER A 57 -2.68 11.50 23.09
N GLN A 58 -3.48 11.69 24.14
CA GLN A 58 -3.76 13.00 24.72
C GLN A 58 -2.67 13.40 25.72
N THR A 59 -1.40 13.19 25.37
CA THR A 59 -0.28 13.64 26.21
C THR A 59 0.11 15.07 25.83
N TRP A 60 0.47 15.86 26.84
CA TRP A 60 1.02 17.21 26.66
C TRP A 60 2.15 17.16 25.62
N GLN A 61 1.92 17.80 24.48
CA GLN A 61 2.92 17.84 23.41
C GLN A 61 4.04 18.80 23.84
N LEU A 62 5.28 18.32 23.85
CA LEU A 62 6.47 19.12 24.14
C LEU A 62 6.70 20.23 23.09
N ILE A 63 6.13 20.07 21.90
CA ILE A 63 6.16 21.05 20.82
C ILE A 63 4.72 21.56 20.59
N PRO A 64 4.47 22.88 20.56
CA PRO A 64 3.15 23.42 20.28
C PRO A 64 2.82 23.26 18.78
N VAL A 65 2.30 22.09 18.41
CA VAL A 65 1.86 21.77 17.05
C VAL A 65 0.36 21.47 17.07
N SER A 66 -0.37 21.91 16.04
CA SER A 66 -1.79 21.57 15.93
C SER A 66 -1.97 20.07 15.64
N SER A 67 -3.06 19.48 16.14
CA SER A 67 -3.26 18.01 16.05
C SER A 67 -3.32 17.54 14.59
N ILE A 68 -3.85 18.39 13.70
CA ILE A 68 -3.88 18.12 12.26
C ILE A 68 -2.49 18.08 11.62
N LYS A 69 -1.58 18.97 12.03
CA LYS A 69 -0.22 19.00 11.49
C LYS A 69 0.55 17.77 11.96
N LEU A 70 0.38 17.38 13.21
CA LEU A 70 0.97 16.15 13.75
C LEU A 70 0.48 14.92 12.99
N TRP A 71 -0.82 14.83 12.73
CA TRP A 71 -1.41 13.73 11.96
C TRP A 71 -0.78 13.60 10.55
N TRP A 72 -0.65 14.70 9.81
CA TRP A 72 0.02 14.70 8.50
C TRP A 72 1.50 14.33 8.58
N ILE A 73 2.23 14.87 9.56
CA ILE A 73 3.65 14.52 9.78
C ILE A 73 3.79 13.01 10.00
N ASN A 74 2.89 12.42 10.79
CA ASN A 74 2.92 11.00 11.09
C ASN A 74 2.74 10.13 9.83
N ILE A 75 1.80 10.52 8.94
CA ILE A 75 1.61 9.85 7.65
C ILE A 75 2.87 9.95 6.78
N PHE A 76 3.48 11.14 6.68
CA PHE A 76 4.69 11.31 5.87
C PHE A 76 5.90 10.56 6.44
N THR A 77 6.07 10.55 7.77
CA THR A 77 7.14 9.79 8.42
C THR A 77 6.98 8.29 8.15
N SER A 78 5.78 7.73 8.26
CA SER A 78 5.57 6.31 7.96
C SER A 78 5.70 5.97 6.48
N LEU A 79 5.43 6.91 5.57
CA LEU A 79 5.74 6.73 4.15
C LEU A 79 7.26 6.60 3.95
N VAL A 80 8.07 7.41 4.64
CA VAL A 80 9.53 7.31 4.62
C VAL A 80 10.00 5.98 5.21
N GLU A 81 9.40 5.51 6.30
CA GLU A 81 9.72 4.19 6.89
C GLU A 81 9.38 3.03 5.94
N CYS A 82 8.24 3.11 5.24
CA CYS A 82 7.89 2.12 4.21
C CYS A 82 8.88 2.15 3.05
N ALA A 83 9.31 3.33 2.60
CA ALA A 83 10.32 3.48 1.56
C ALA A 83 11.66 2.85 1.98
N TYR A 84 12.04 2.97 3.25
CA TYR A 84 13.26 2.36 3.78
C TYR A 84 13.23 0.82 3.69
N ILE A 85 12.13 0.19 4.09
CA ILE A 85 11.99 -1.28 3.95
C ILE A 85 11.98 -1.70 2.48
N PHE A 86 11.28 -0.96 1.61
CA PHE A 86 11.26 -1.25 0.19
C PHE A 86 12.68 -1.24 -0.42
N VAL A 87 13.53 -0.29 -0.04
CA VAL A 87 14.95 -0.28 -0.47
C VAL A 87 15.69 -1.53 -0.02
N ILE A 88 15.50 -1.96 1.23
CA ILE A 88 16.11 -3.21 1.74
C ILE A 88 15.62 -4.42 0.93
N GLN A 89 14.33 -4.48 0.61
CA GLN A 89 13.77 -5.56 -0.21
C GLN A 89 14.34 -5.60 -1.62
N VAL A 90 14.51 -4.44 -2.27
CA VAL A 90 15.13 -4.35 -3.60
C VAL A 90 16.58 -4.86 -3.54
N VAL A 91 17.36 -4.46 -2.53
CA VAL A 91 18.74 -4.93 -2.35
C VAL A 91 18.79 -6.43 -2.13
N LEU A 92 17.92 -6.99 -1.26
CA LEU A 92 17.82 -8.43 -1.04
C LEU A 92 17.39 -9.16 -2.31
N GLY A 93 16.43 -8.63 -3.05
CA GLY A 93 15.97 -9.18 -4.33
C GLY A 93 17.11 -9.27 -5.36
N ILE A 94 17.96 -8.23 -5.45
CA ILE A 94 19.15 -8.25 -6.32
C ILE A 94 20.14 -9.33 -5.87
N ILE A 95 20.42 -9.48 -4.58
CA ILE A 95 21.32 -10.51 -4.06
C ILE A 95 20.80 -11.91 -4.41
N VAL A 96 19.52 -12.16 -4.17
CA VAL A 96 18.86 -13.44 -4.49
C VAL A 96 18.94 -13.73 -5.99
N PHE A 97 18.68 -12.73 -6.83
CA PHE A 97 18.78 -12.84 -8.28
C PHE A 97 20.20 -13.19 -8.76
N VAL A 98 21.23 -12.58 -8.16
CA VAL A 98 22.64 -12.89 -8.47
C VAL A 98 23.00 -14.32 -8.09
N ILE A 99 22.58 -14.79 -6.91
CA ILE A 99 22.82 -16.17 -6.47
C ILE A 99 22.18 -17.17 -7.44
N ASP A 100 20.95 -16.90 -7.87
CA ASP A 100 20.24 -17.74 -8.83
C ASP A 100 20.96 -17.81 -10.19
N CYS A 101 21.38 -16.66 -10.72
CA CYS A 101 22.16 -16.61 -11.96
C CYS A 101 23.48 -17.42 -11.87
N LEU A 102 24.18 -17.34 -10.73
CA LEU A 102 25.40 -18.12 -10.49
C LEU A 102 25.11 -19.63 -10.41
N SER A 103 24.01 -20.03 -9.77
CA SER A 103 23.60 -21.43 -9.62
C SER A 103 23.41 -22.10 -11.00
N TYR A 104 22.74 -21.41 -11.93
CA TYR A 104 22.45 -21.91 -13.27
C TYR A 104 23.57 -21.66 -14.29
N GLY A 105 24.68 -21.05 -13.89
CA GLY A 105 25.82 -20.75 -14.77
C GLY A 105 25.49 -19.69 -15.83
N TYR A 106 24.46 -18.87 -15.59
CA TYR A 106 24.13 -17.77 -16.46
C TYR A 106 25.18 -16.67 -16.37
N ASN A 107 25.54 -16.09 -17.52
CA ASN A 107 26.43 -14.95 -17.55
C ASN A 107 25.66 -13.69 -17.13
N ILE A 108 25.85 -13.27 -15.88
CA ILE A 108 25.19 -12.10 -15.27
C ILE A 108 25.41 -10.84 -16.11
N VAL A 109 26.61 -10.65 -16.68
CA VAL A 109 26.94 -9.49 -17.52
C VAL A 109 26.12 -9.50 -18.82
N LYS A 110 25.88 -10.69 -19.39
CA LYS A 110 25.05 -10.83 -20.60
C LYS A 110 23.57 -10.58 -20.29
N ILE A 111 23.06 -11.09 -19.18
CA ILE A 111 21.68 -10.84 -18.73
C ILE A 111 21.51 -9.36 -18.42
N PHE A 112 22.42 -8.76 -17.66
CA PHE A 112 22.34 -7.35 -17.33
C PHE A 112 22.38 -6.48 -18.59
N ASN A 113 23.26 -6.75 -19.55
CA ASN A 113 23.32 -6.01 -20.81
C ASN A 113 22.11 -6.25 -21.74
N GLN A 114 21.41 -7.38 -21.61
CA GLN A 114 20.17 -7.67 -22.35
C GLN A 114 18.94 -7.06 -21.68
N THR A 115 18.95 -6.93 -20.35
CA THR A 115 17.84 -6.41 -19.52
C THR A 115 18.01 -4.92 -19.20
N SER A 116 19.22 -4.36 -19.31
CA SER A 116 19.53 -2.92 -19.15
C SER A 116 19.06 -2.09 -20.34
N GLY A 117 17.96 -2.50 -20.96
CA GLY A 117 17.32 -1.78 -22.05
C GLY A 117 16.45 -0.65 -21.54
N PHE A 118 16.94 0.21 -20.64
CA PHE A 118 16.32 1.52 -20.41
C PHE A 118 16.67 2.47 -21.56
N ASN A 119 16.33 2.05 -22.77
CA ASN A 119 16.72 2.73 -24.00
C ASN A 119 15.67 3.75 -24.44
N SER A 120 14.46 3.70 -23.86
CA SER A 120 13.36 4.58 -24.22
C SER A 120 12.68 5.21 -22.99
N TRP A 121 12.07 6.37 -23.17
CA TRP A 121 11.30 7.05 -22.13
C TRP A 121 10.12 6.21 -21.59
N SER A 122 9.56 5.32 -22.43
CA SER A 122 8.49 4.41 -22.03
C SER A 122 8.92 3.36 -20.99
N ASP A 123 10.20 2.98 -20.94
CA ASP A 123 10.69 2.01 -19.96
C ASP A 123 10.78 2.63 -18.55
N TYR A 124 11.05 3.93 -18.48
CA TYR A 124 11.02 4.70 -17.22
C TYR A 124 9.58 4.93 -16.74
N ALA A 125 8.63 5.10 -17.66
CA ALA A 125 7.23 5.36 -17.31
C ALA A 125 6.62 4.24 -16.44
N GLY A 126 6.86 2.98 -16.80
CA GLY A 126 6.36 1.84 -16.01
C GLY A 126 6.99 1.73 -14.61
N PHE A 127 8.26 2.13 -14.47
CA PHE A 127 8.92 2.19 -13.16
C PHE A 127 8.32 3.28 -12.26
N PHE A 128 8.08 4.48 -12.81
CA PHE A 128 7.42 5.55 -12.07
C PHE A 128 5.99 5.19 -11.70
N GLU A 129 5.26 4.56 -12.60
CA GLU A 129 3.89 4.09 -12.35
C GLU A 129 3.83 3.10 -11.18
N LEU A 130 4.75 2.13 -11.12
CA LEU A 130 4.85 1.21 -9.99
C LEU A 130 5.12 1.95 -8.67
N ILE A 131 6.03 2.94 -8.67
CA ILE A 131 6.33 3.75 -7.48
C ILE A 131 5.09 4.54 -7.04
N PHE A 132 4.41 5.20 -7.97
CA PHE A 132 3.20 5.96 -7.66
C PHE A 132 2.08 5.05 -7.13
N TRP A 133 1.92 3.86 -7.72
CA TRP A 133 0.97 2.87 -7.24
C TRP A 133 1.27 2.45 -5.79
N LEU A 134 2.53 2.16 -5.46
CA LEU A 134 2.95 1.81 -4.10
C LEU A 134 2.70 2.95 -3.11
N ILE A 135 3.06 4.18 -3.47
CA ILE A 135 2.83 5.37 -2.64
C ILE A 135 1.33 5.56 -2.39
N GLY A 136 0.51 5.48 -3.45
CA GLY A 136 -0.94 5.59 -3.36
C GLY A 136 -1.54 4.52 -2.45
N LEU A 137 -1.09 3.27 -2.57
CA LEU A 137 -1.51 2.14 -1.73
C LEU A 137 -1.21 2.40 -0.25
N VAL A 138 0.00 2.85 0.08
CA VAL A 138 0.37 3.15 1.47
C VAL A 138 -0.51 4.29 2.02
N LEU A 139 -0.67 5.38 1.25
CA LEU A 139 -1.48 6.53 1.66
C LEU A 139 -2.94 6.18 1.92
N ILE A 140 -3.58 5.40 1.02
CA ILE A 140 -4.99 5.04 1.20
C ILE A 140 -5.19 4.18 2.45
N ILE A 141 -4.27 3.26 2.76
CA ILE A 141 -4.36 2.42 3.96
C ILE A 141 -4.24 3.27 5.23
N PHE A 142 -3.21 4.12 5.33
CA PHE A 142 -3.04 4.98 6.51
C PHE A 142 -4.23 5.93 6.72
N CYS A 143 -4.72 6.54 5.64
CA CYS A 143 -5.92 7.39 5.70
C CYS A 143 -7.17 6.60 6.13
N PHE A 144 -7.36 5.38 5.62
CA PHE A 144 -8.51 4.56 5.95
C PHE A 144 -8.48 4.05 7.41
N VAL A 145 -7.33 3.60 7.89
CA VAL A 145 -7.18 3.15 9.29
C VAL A 145 -7.43 4.32 10.26
N SER A 146 -6.85 5.50 9.98
CA SER A 146 -7.12 6.72 10.76
C SER A 146 -8.61 7.07 10.77
N PHE A 147 -9.25 7.00 9.61
CA PHE A 147 -10.69 7.28 9.46
C PHE A 147 -11.56 6.33 10.29
N ALA A 148 -11.29 5.03 10.22
CA ALA A 148 -12.00 4.02 10.99
C ALA A 148 -11.87 4.26 12.50
N ASN A 149 -10.67 4.62 12.97
CA ASN A 149 -10.42 4.91 14.38
C ASN A 149 -11.12 6.19 14.85
N PHE A 150 -11.03 7.28 14.08
CA PHE A 150 -11.70 8.53 14.42
C PHE A 150 -13.21 8.38 14.44
N LEU A 151 -13.80 7.73 13.44
CA LEU A 151 -15.23 7.43 13.43
C LEU A 151 -15.66 6.53 14.58
N THR A 152 -14.90 5.49 14.88
CA THR A 152 -15.18 4.59 16.01
C THR A 152 -15.25 5.40 17.31
N ARG A 153 -14.29 6.30 17.54
CA ARG A 153 -14.30 7.17 18.71
C ARG A 153 -15.52 8.08 18.74
N THR A 154 -15.83 8.77 17.63
CA THR A 154 -17.00 9.65 17.54
C THR A 154 -18.32 8.92 17.80
N ILE A 155 -18.50 7.70 17.29
CA ILE A 155 -19.72 6.91 17.50
C ILE A 155 -19.80 6.39 18.93
N THR A 156 -18.69 5.89 19.47
CA THR A 156 -18.66 5.33 20.83
C THR A 156 -18.81 6.38 21.91
N ASP A 157 -18.39 7.62 21.67
CA ASP A 157 -18.63 8.76 22.57
C ASP A 157 -20.12 9.18 22.61
N GLN A 158 -20.92 8.83 21.60
CA GLN A 158 -22.36 9.08 21.56
C GLN A 158 -23.20 7.93 22.15
N LEU A 159 -22.61 6.75 22.32
CA LEU A 159 -23.28 5.59 22.91
C LEU A 159 -23.34 5.74 24.44
N LEU A 160 -24.55 5.74 25.00
CA LEU A 160 -24.85 5.81 26.45
C LEU A 160 -24.34 4.59 27.26
N GLY A 161 -23.59 3.69 26.64
CA GLY A 161 -23.05 2.47 27.26
C GLY A 161 -21.61 2.67 27.71
N LYS A 162 -21.37 2.47 29.01
CA LYS A 162 -20.06 2.42 29.68
C LYS A 162 -18.95 1.97 28.71
N ASN A 163 -18.03 2.90 28.45
CA ASN A 163 -16.91 2.90 27.50
C ASN A 163 -16.01 1.63 27.55
N SER A 164 -16.55 0.47 27.17
CA SER A 164 -15.80 -0.79 27.19
C SER A 164 -15.02 -0.97 25.90
N THR A 165 -13.77 -1.42 26.02
CA THR A 165 -12.87 -1.70 24.90
C THR A 165 -13.49 -2.64 23.86
N VAL A 166 -14.34 -3.58 24.32
CA VAL A 166 -15.04 -4.55 23.46
C VAL A 166 -16.01 -3.85 22.51
N ILE A 167 -16.79 -2.88 23.00
CA ILE A 167 -17.74 -2.13 22.17
C ILE A 167 -16.99 -1.33 21.09
N LYS A 168 -15.83 -0.74 21.43
CA LYS A 168 -14.99 -0.02 20.45
C LYS A 168 -14.50 -0.93 19.33
N ILE A 169 -13.96 -2.10 19.68
CA ILE A 169 -13.47 -3.06 18.70
C ILE A 169 -14.62 -3.54 17.79
N PHE A 170 -15.81 -3.78 18.37
CA PHE A 170 -16.97 -4.21 17.60
C PHE A 170 -17.46 -3.14 16.61
N VAL A 171 -17.57 -1.88 17.06
CA VAL A 171 -17.93 -0.75 16.20
C VAL A 171 -16.89 -0.56 15.09
N MET A 172 -15.60 -0.64 15.42
CA MET A 172 -14.51 -0.54 14.45
C MET A 172 -14.61 -1.64 13.40
N ALA A 173 -14.85 -2.89 13.79
CA ALA A 173 -14.99 -4.01 12.87
C ALA A 173 -16.15 -3.82 11.88
N ILE A 174 -17.32 -3.38 12.37
CA ILE A 174 -18.48 -3.09 11.52
C ILE A 174 -18.14 -1.96 10.53
N LEU A 175 -17.54 -0.86 11.01
CA LEU A 175 -17.16 0.27 10.15
C LEU A 175 -16.17 -0.14 9.06
N VAL A 176 -15.19 -0.98 9.40
CA VAL A 176 -14.22 -1.48 8.43
C VAL A 176 -14.91 -2.35 7.38
N ILE A 177 -15.79 -3.28 7.77
CA ILE A 177 -16.52 -4.14 6.82
C ILE A 177 -17.38 -3.29 5.87
N VAL A 178 -18.13 -2.32 6.41
CA VAL A 178 -18.98 -1.42 5.62
C VAL A 178 -18.11 -0.58 4.68
N GLY A 179 -17.03 0.04 5.19
CA GLY A 179 -16.12 0.87 4.42
C GLY A 179 -15.46 0.11 3.27
N VAL A 180 -14.97 -1.09 3.53
CA VAL A 180 -14.36 -1.97 2.51
C VAL A 180 -15.39 -2.39 1.47
N THR A 181 -16.60 -2.73 1.88
CA THR A 181 -17.68 -3.10 0.93
C THR A 181 -18.03 -1.93 0.01
N ILE A 182 -18.13 -0.71 0.54
CA ILE A 182 -18.38 0.49 -0.25
C ILE A 182 -17.21 0.75 -1.21
N ALA A 183 -15.97 0.63 -0.74
CA ALA A 183 -14.78 0.81 -1.58
C ALA A 183 -14.76 -0.17 -2.76
N PHE A 184 -15.04 -1.46 -2.54
CA PHE A 184 -15.14 -2.43 -3.63
C PHE A 184 -16.22 -2.08 -4.65
N ARG A 185 -17.39 -1.63 -4.18
CA ARG A 185 -18.48 -1.19 -5.09
C ARG A 185 -18.07 0.03 -5.92
N ILE A 186 -17.36 0.98 -5.33
CA ILE A 186 -16.87 2.16 -6.04
C ILE A 186 -15.83 1.74 -7.08
N ASN A 187 -14.85 0.92 -6.70
CA ASN A 187 -13.82 0.42 -7.60
C ASN A 187 -14.44 -0.27 -8.83
N ASP A 188 -15.36 -1.23 -8.63
CA ASP A 188 -16.07 -1.91 -9.72
C ASP A 188 -16.73 -0.93 -10.71
N GLN A 189 -17.38 0.11 -10.18
CA GLN A 189 -18.05 1.11 -11.00
C GLN A 189 -17.05 1.98 -11.78
N ILE A 190 -15.99 2.47 -11.14
CA ILE A 190 -14.97 3.29 -11.81
C ILE A 190 -14.24 2.46 -12.86
N THR A 191 -13.88 1.21 -12.56
CA THR A 191 -13.21 0.31 -13.51
C THR A 191 -14.11 0.03 -14.71
N THR A 192 -15.40 -0.22 -14.49
CA THR A 192 -16.37 -0.43 -15.58
C THR A 192 -16.52 0.83 -16.45
N MET A 193 -16.63 2.01 -15.84
CA MET A 193 -16.70 3.29 -16.57
C MET A 193 -15.45 3.53 -17.40
N TYR A 194 -14.27 3.27 -16.82
CA TYR A 194 -12.98 3.42 -17.49
C TYR A 194 -12.87 2.49 -18.70
N ILE A 195 -13.14 1.19 -18.53
CA ILE A 195 -13.11 0.21 -19.61
C ILE A 195 -14.07 0.62 -20.73
N ASN A 196 -15.31 1.00 -20.39
CA ASN A 196 -16.29 1.44 -21.38
C ASN A 196 -15.83 2.68 -22.16
N HIS A 197 -15.20 3.64 -21.49
CA HIS A 197 -14.65 4.84 -22.14
C HIS A 197 -13.49 4.50 -23.09
N MET A 198 -12.55 3.67 -22.65
CA MET A 198 -11.38 3.28 -23.44
C MET A 198 -11.75 2.40 -24.63
N MET A 199 -12.73 1.49 -24.47
CA MET A 199 -13.29 0.67 -25.54
C MET A 199 -13.97 1.53 -26.60
N LYS A 200 -14.75 2.54 -26.19
CA LYS A 200 -15.38 3.49 -27.12
C LYS A 200 -14.36 4.28 -27.94
N ASN A 201 -13.21 4.63 -27.36
CA ASN A 201 -12.16 5.39 -28.02
C ASN A 201 -11.15 4.53 -28.80
N ARG A 202 -11.35 3.19 -28.89
CA ARG A 202 -10.39 2.23 -29.45
C ARG A 202 -8.96 2.32 -28.86
N ALA A 203 -8.86 2.90 -27.67
CA ALA A 203 -7.59 3.12 -26.96
C ALA A 203 -7.38 2.08 -25.85
N TYR A 204 -8.25 1.06 -25.76
CA TYR A 204 -8.17 0.04 -24.73
C TYR A 204 -6.96 -0.87 -24.95
N SER A 205 -5.94 -0.73 -24.10
CA SER A 205 -4.73 -1.54 -24.07
C SER A 205 -4.82 -2.74 -23.12
N GLY A 206 -5.94 -2.92 -22.41
CA GLY A 206 -6.07 -3.93 -21.35
C GLY A 206 -5.39 -3.54 -20.03
N ASP A 207 -4.63 -2.44 -20.01
CA ASP A 207 -3.93 -1.98 -18.82
C ASP A 207 -4.83 -1.07 -17.96
N THR A 208 -4.94 -1.42 -16.68
CA THR A 208 -5.76 -0.71 -15.69
C THR A 208 -4.93 -0.13 -14.55
N PHE A 209 -3.61 -0.36 -14.55
CA PHE A 209 -2.69 0.17 -13.53
C PHE A 209 -2.77 1.69 -13.33
N PRO A 210 -2.86 2.52 -14.39
CA PRO A 210 -2.90 3.96 -14.20
C PRO A 210 -4.17 4.40 -13.46
N MET A 211 -5.30 3.76 -13.78
CA MET A 211 -6.60 4.05 -13.20
C MET A 211 -6.64 3.68 -11.71
N ILE A 212 -6.13 2.51 -11.34
CA ILE A 212 -6.06 2.06 -9.94
C ILE A 212 -5.18 3.02 -9.13
N THR A 213 -4.06 3.45 -9.70
CA THR A 213 -3.15 4.39 -9.06
C THR A 213 -3.86 5.72 -8.76
N ILE A 214 -4.56 6.28 -9.75
CA ILE A 214 -5.34 7.51 -9.56
C ILE A 214 -6.42 7.33 -8.49
N GLU A 215 -7.11 6.19 -8.47
CA GLU A 215 -8.14 5.91 -7.46
C GLU A 215 -7.58 5.94 -6.04
N TYR A 216 -6.40 5.34 -5.80
CA TYR A 216 -5.75 5.40 -4.50
C TYR A 216 -5.38 6.81 -4.08
N PHE A 217 -4.84 7.62 -5.00
CA PHE A 217 -4.54 9.03 -4.71
C PHE A 217 -5.81 9.82 -4.40
N VAL A 218 -6.84 9.73 -5.24
CA VAL A 218 -8.10 10.46 -5.05
C VAL A 218 -8.79 10.03 -3.75
N GLY A 219 -8.86 8.72 -3.49
CA GLY A 219 -9.43 8.18 -2.26
C GLY A 219 -8.65 8.64 -1.01
N SER A 220 -7.32 8.62 -1.06
CA SER A 220 -6.48 9.07 0.06
C SER A 220 -6.63 10.56 0.33
N LEU A 221 -6.83 11.37 -0.72
CA LEU A 221 -7.09 12.80 -0.61
C LEU A 221 -8.46 13.07 0.03
N ILE A 222 -9.51 12.39 -0.43
CA ILE A 222 -10.87 12.52 0.12
C ILE A 222 -10.88 12.12 1.61
N LEU A 223 -10.34 10.94 1.93
CA LEU A 223 -10.24 10.48 3.32
C LEU A 223 -9.35 11.39 4.16
N GLY A 224 -8.26 11.92 3.59
CA GLY A 224 -7.37 12.85 4.27
C GLY A 224 -8.04 14.17 4.65
N ILE A 225 -8.91 14.70 3.79
CA ILE A 225 -9.74 15.89 4.09
C ILE A 225 -10.74 15.57 5.21
N VAL A 226 -11.42 14.43 5.14
CA VAL A 226 -12.40 14.03 6.16
C VAL A 226 -11.71 13.82 7.51
N ASN A 227 -10.57 13.15 7.54
CA ASN A 227 -9.77 12.95 8.74
C ASN A 227 -9.29 14.28 9.33
N SER A 228 -8.81 15.19 8.48
CA SER A 228 -8.43 16.54 8.89
C SER A 228 -9.57 17.26 9.62
N TYR A 229 -10.81 17.16 9.10
CA TYR A 229 -12.00 17.71 9.75
C TYR A 229 -12.33 17.01 11.08
N LEU A 230 -12.26 15.67 11.13
CA LEU A 230 -12.54 14.89 12.35
C LEU A 230 -11.52 15.21 13.46
N VAL A 231 -10.24 15.33 13.13
CA VAL A 231 -9.18 15.68 14.10
C VAL A 231 -9.40 17.07 14.68
N GLN A 232 -9.69 18.08 13.86
CA GLN A 232 -9.98 19.44 14.35
C GLN A 232 -11.20 19.48 15.28
N LYS A 233 -12.24 18.69 14.98
CA LYS A 233 -13.49 18.74 15.73
C LYS A 233 -13.46 17.94 17.04
N PHE A 234 -12.76 16.81 17.06
CA PHE A 234 -12.83 15.84 18.16
C PHE A 234 -11.53 15.64 18.94
N VAL A 235 -10.38 16.11 18.43
CA VAL A 235 -9.06 15.93 19.07
C VAL A 235 -8.50 17.24 19.62
N GLU A 236 -8.73 18.38 18.96
CA GLU A 236 -8.26 19.66 19.49
C GLU A 236 -9.11 20.12 20.69
N PRO A 237 -8.50 20.33 21.87
CA PRO A 237 -9.20 20.90 23.00
C PRO A 237 -9.55 22.36 22.66
N LYS A 238 -10.84 22.67 22.63
CA LYS A 238 -11.29 24.05 22.54
C LYS A 238 -10.91 24.74 23.84
N ILE A 239 -9.99 25.70 23.76
CA ILE A 239 -9.81 26.68 24.83
C ILE A 239 -11.14 27.43 24.92
N ARG A 240 -11.87 27.21 26.00
CA ARG A 240 -13.11 27.92 26.33
C ARG A 240 -12.88 28.75 27.57
#